data_AF-A0A960IL70-F1
#
_entry.id   AF-A0A960IL70-F1
#
_cell.length_a   1.000
_cell.length_b   1.000
_cell.length_c   1.000
_cell.angle_alpha   90.00
_cell.angle_beta   90.00
_cell.angle_gamma   90.00
#
_symmetry.space_group_name_H-M   'P 1'
#
loop_
_entity.id
_entity.type
_entity.pdbx_description
1 polymer ?
#
loop_
_entity_poly.entity_id
_entity_poly.type
_entity_poly.pdbx_seq_one_letter_code
_entity_poly.pdbx_strand_id
1 'polypeptide(L)'
;MRARNASALAALAVLLLAAGPSLAKEKGEKEKREVIQANVINLNSGPRTGMLTIYLDNYTSDDDAKRYLEAFNEGGQDALVALWQKERPVAGRIRFATTLGYDLRLVRSIQNEKGRLLRLVTDRPIQAYELRTGARSEDYPIGWIEIQLDAEGKGEGQLIAAAELTMKDGNFVVKSFGAQPVRITNAKLKLE
;
A
#
# COMPACT_ATOMS: atom_id res chain seq x y z
N MET A 1 15.08 8.76 38.23
CA MET A 1 15.19 8.74 36.76
C MET A 1 14.09 7.82 36.24
N ARG A 2 12.94 8.35 35.80
CA ARG A 2 11.77 7.55 35.42
C ARG A 2 11.92 7.10 33.96
N ALA A 3 12.11 5.80 33.74
CA ALA A 3 12.02 5.19 32.42
C ALA A 3 10.59 5.38 31.90
N ARG A 4 10.43 6.15 30.81
CA ARG A 4 9.17 6.32 30.11
C ARG A 4 9.04 5.14 29.17
N ASN A 5 8.19 4.18 29.53
CA ASN A 5 7.77 3.10 28.64
C ASN A 5 7.00 3.73 27.47
N ALA A 6 7.68 3.91 26.33
CA ALA A 6 7.03 4.25 25.07
C ALA A 6 6.50 2.95 24.46
N SER A 7 5.23 2.66 24.71
CA SER A 7 4.51 1.58 24.05
C SER A 7 4.45 1.87 22.54
N ALA A 8 5.32 1.24 21.77
CA ALA A 8 5.23 1.21 20.32
C ALA A 8 3.99 0.36 19.94
N LEU A 9 2.92 1.03 19.51
CA LEU A 9 1.77 0.37 18.90
C LEU A 9 2.21 -0.20 17.55
N ALA A 10 2.58 -1.48 17.52
CA ALA A 10 2.79 -2.23 16.30
C ALA A 10 1.43 -2.43 15.61
N ALA A 11 1.19 -1.72 14.50
CA ALA A 11 0.06 -2.01 13.63
C ALA A 11 0.39 -3.26 12.82
N LEU A 12 -0.37 -4.34 13.03
CA LEU A 12 -0.26 -5.59 12.29
C LEU A 12 -1.42 -5.65 11.29
N ALA A 13 -1.12 -5.56 10.00
CA ALA A 13 -2.12 -5.70 8.94
C ALA A 13 -1.92 -7.05 8.23
N VAL A 14 -2.98 -7.84 8.10
CA VAL A 14 -2.96 -9.13 7.39
C VAL A 14 -3.51 -8.92 5.99
N LEU A 15 -2.68 -9.14 4.97
CA LEU A 15 -3.07 -9.19 3.57
C LEU A 15 -3.64 -10.58 3.28
N LEU A 16 -4.97 -10.66 3.31
CA LEU A 16 -5.73 -11.81 2.83
C LEU A 16 -5.70 -11.85 1.31
N LEU A 17 -5.27 -12.99 0.75
CA LEU A 17 -5.26 -13.31 -0.69
C LEU A 17 -6.65 -13.63 -1.26
N ALA A 18 -7.73 -13.26 -0.57
CA ALA A 18 -9.08 -13.66 -0.93
C ALA A 18 -9.51 -13.06 -2.29
N ALA A 19 -9.94 -13.95 -3.17
CA ALA A 19 -10.34 -13.71 -4.56
C ALA A 19 -11.45 -12.65 -4.68
N GLY A 20 -11.20 -11.63 -5.49
CA GLY A 20 -12.25 -10.85 -6.15
C GLY A 20 -12.49 -11.46 -7.53
N PRO A 21 -13.70 -11.36 -8.12
CA PRO A 21 -13.96 -11.87 -9.45
C PRO A 21 -12.97 -11.26 -10.44
N SER A 22 -12.15 -12.13 -11.06
CA SER A 22 -11.30 -11.78 -12.19
C SER A 22 -12.21 -11.54 -13.39
N LEU A 23 -12.56 -10.28 -13.63
CA LEU A 23 -13.17 -9.89 -14.90
C LEU A 23 -12.10 -10.03 -15.98
N ALA A 24 -12.18 -11.10 -16.76
CA ALA A 24 -11.42 -11.29 -17.97
C ALA A 24 -11.60 -10.06 -18.87
N LYS A 25 -10.49 -9.38 -19.15
CA LYS A 25 -10.45 -8.05 -19.74
C LYS A 25 -10.55 -8.14 -21.26
N GLU A 26 -11.74 -7.90 -21.82
CA GLU A 26 -11.90 -7.74 -23.27
C GLU A 26 -11.13 -6.50 -23.75
N LYS A 27 -10.25 -6.74 -24.72
CA LYS A 27 -9.31 -5.78 -25.28
C LYS A 27 -10.06 -4.91 -26.31
N GLY A 28 -10.59 -3.75 -25.92
CA GLY A 28 -11.32 -2.91 -26.88
C GLY A 28 -11.73 -1.49 -26.48
N GLU A 29 -12.05 -1.21 -25.22
CA GLU A 29 -12.30 0.17 -24.74
C GLU A 29 -11.11 0.64 -23.89
N LYS A 30 -10.75 1.92 -24.01
CA LYS A 30 -9.89 2.56 -23.00
C LYS A 30 -10.66 2.53 -21.68
N GLU A 31 -10.47 1.46 -20.91
CA GLU A 31 -11.02 1.32 -19.57
C GLU A 31 -10.73 2.59 -18.80
N LYS A 32 -11.78 3.20 -18.26
CA LYS A 32 -11.62 4.40 -17.43
C LYS A 32 -10.72 4.04 -16.26
N ARG A 33 -9.63 4.77 -16.12
CA ARG A 33 -8.67 4.57 -15.05
C ARG A 33 -9.32 4.99 -13.74
N GLU A 34 -9.20 4.14 -12.71
CA GLU A 34 -9.61 4.53 -11.37
C GLU A 34 -8.56 5.47 -10.76
N VAL A 35 -9.00 6.66 -10.34
CA VAL A 35 -8.16 7.67 -9.70
C VAL A 35 -8.73 8.05 -8.35
N ILE A 36 -7.90 7.97 -7.30
CA ILE A 36 -8.27 8.34 -5.94
C ILE A 36 -7.53 9.61 -5.57
N GLN A 37 -8.27 10.63 -5.15
CA GLN A 37 -7.73 11.83 -4.54
C GLN A 37 -8.05 11.83 -3.06
N ALA A 38 -7.07 12.11 -2.21
CA ALA A 38 -7.24 12.10 -0.76
C ALA A 38 -6.34 13.12 -0.07
N ASN A 39 -6.67 13.43 1.17
CA ASN A 39 -5.81 14.18 2.08
C ASN A 39 -4.98 13.19 2.92
N VAL A 40 -3.76 13.58 3.25
CA VAL A 40 -2.90 12.84 4.17
C VAL A 40 -2.55 13.69 5.39
N ILE A 41 -2.53 13.06 6.56
CA ILE A 41 -2.17 13.69 7.84
C ILE A 41 -1.08 12.85 8.50
N ASN A 42 0.12 13.43 8.60
CA ASN A 42 1.26 12.84 9.30
C ASN A 42 1.42 13.53 10.66
N LEU A 43 1.54 12.74 11.74
CA LEU A 43 1.69 13.24 13.11
C LEU A 43 3.08 12.90 13.71
N ASN A 44 3.94 12.17 12.99
CA ASN A 44 5.20 11.64 13.53
C ASN A 44 6.27 12.73 13.80
N SER A 45 6.20 13.87 13.11
CA SER A 45 7.15 14.99 13.28
C SER A 45 6.42 16.33 13.41
N GLY A 46 5.28 16.31 14.13
CA GLY A 46 4.31 17.41 14.21
C GLY A 46 3.23 17.30 13.12
N PRO A 47 2.07 17.98 13.28
CA PRO A 47 0.97 17.89 12.33
C PRO A 47 1.36 18.45 10.97
N ARG A 48 1.43 17.58 9.96
CA ARG A 48 1.63 17.96 8.56
C ARG A 48 0.52 17.38 7.70
N THR A 49 -0.01 18.19 6.81
CA THR A 49 -1.05 17.80 5.85
C THR A 49 -0.52 17.85 4.43
N GLY A 50 -1.08 17.02 3.57
CA GLY A 50 -0.74 17.00 2.15
C GLY A 50 -1.87 16.40 1.31
N MET A 51 -1.71 16.46 -0.01
CA MET A 51 -2.63 15.83 -0.95
C MET A 51 -1.96 14.61 -1.58
N LEU A 52 -2.75 13.55 -1.72
CA LEU A 52 -2.39 12.28 -2.30
C LEU A 52 -3.26 12.01 -3.53
N THR A 53 -2.64 11.57 -4.61
CA THR A 53 -3.32 11.08 -5.81
C THR A 53 -2.81 9.69 -6.13
N ILE A 54 -3.73 8.74 -6.31
CA ILE A 54 -3.44 7.36 -6.65
C ILE A 54 -4.10 7.07 -7.99
N TYR A 55 -3.32 6.56 -8.92
CA TYR A 55 -3.74 6.06 -10.21
C TYR A 55 -3.71 4.54 -10.14
N LEU A 56 -4.84 3.87 -10.35
CA LEU A 56 -4.95 2.42 -10.39
C LEU A 56 -5.09 1.99 -11.85
N ASP A 57 -4.05 1.34 -12.36
CA ASP A 57 -3.99 0.89 -13.74
C ASP A 57 -4.52 -0.53 -13.90
N ASN A 58 -4.12 -1.42 -12.99
CA ASN A 58 -4.56 -2.81 -12.99
C ASN A 58 -4.65 -3.34 -11.55
N TYR A 59 -5.55 -4.28 -11.34
CA TYR A 59 -5.62 -5.07 -10.12
C TYR A 59 -4.72 -6.30 -10.25
N THR A 60 -4.04 -6.65 -9.17
CA THR A 60 -3.23 -7.86 -9.09
C THR A 60 -4.13 -9.07 -9.22
N SER A 61 -3.81 -9.96 -10.16
CA SER A 61 -4.52 -11.21 -10.38
C SER A 61 -4.15 -12.26 -9.32
N ASP A 62 -4.90 -13.36 -9.26
CA ASP A 62 -4.58 -14.46 -8.35
C ASP A 62 -3.31 -15.20 -8.75
N ASP A 63 -3.04 -15.30 -10.05
CA ASP A 63 -1.79 -15.88 -10.56
C ASP A 63 -0.58 -15.00 -10.23
N ASP A 64 -0.69 -13.67 -10.38
CA ASP A 64 0.37 -12.75 -9.96
C ASP A 64 0.62 -12.83 -8.46
N ALA A 65 -0.44 -12.91 -7.65
CA ALA A 65 -0.28 -13.01 -6.21
C ALA A 65 0.34 -14.35 -5.76
N LYS A 66 0.03 -15.46 -6.45
CA LYS A 66 0.72 -16.74 -6.22
C LYS A 66 2.20 -16.62 -6.58
N ARG A 67 2.53 -16.01 -7.72
CA ARG A 67 3.93 -15.79 -8.12
C ARG A 67 4.69 -14.89 -7.15
N TYR A 68 4.03 -13.87 -6.59
CA TYR A 68 4.61 -13.03 -5.54
C TYR A 68 4.85 -13.82 -4.26
N LEU A 69 3.92 -14.71 -3.90
CA LEU A 69 4.08 -15.60 -2.76
C LEU A 69 5.22 -16.60 -2.97
N GLU A 70 5.36 -17.18 -4.16
CA GLU A 70 6.47 -18.07 -4.53
C GLU A 70 7.81 -17.36 -4.40
N ALA A 71 7.95 -16.16 -5.00
CA ALA A 71 9.18 -15.37 -4.88
C ALA A 71 9.52 -15.04 -3.42
N PHE A 72 8.51 -14.75 -2.60
CA PHE A 72 8.73 -14.53 -1.17
C PHE A 72 9.17 -15.81 -0.44
N ASN A 73 8.60 -16.96 -0.77
CA ASN A 73 9.00 -18.24 -0.16
C ASN A 73 10.43 -18.65 -0.57
N GLU A 74 10.87 -18.29 -1.77
CA GLU A 74 12.21 -18.61 -2.27
C GLU A 74 13.33 -17.78 -1.65
N GLY A 75 13.11 -16.47 -1.48
CA GLY A 75 14.17 -15.55 -1.05
C GLY A 75 13.70 -14.40 -0.17
N GLY A 76 12.54 -14.54 0.47
CA GLY A 76 11.98 -13.56 1.39
C GLY A 76 11.55 -12.26 0.69
N GLN A 77 11.52 -11.19 1.49
CA GLN A 77 11.10 -9.88 1.01
C GLN A 77 12.01 -9.34 -0.11
N ASP A 78 13.31 -9.61 -0.06
CA ASP A 78 14.28 -9.12 -1.05
C ASP A 78 14.03 -9.71 -2.44
N ALA A 79 13.76 -11.02 -2.52
CA ALA A 79 13.43 -11.67 -3.78
C ALA A 79 12.11 -11.12 -4.37
N LEU A 80 11.11 -10.89 -3.52
CA LEU A 80 9.85 -10.28 -3.94
C LEU A 80 10.04 -8.86 -4.47
N VAL A 81 10.80 -8.02 -3.76
CA VAL A 81 11.09 -6.65 -4.20
C VAL A 81 11.90 -6.66 -5.51
N ALA A 82 12.89 -7.53 -5.62
CA ALA A 82 13.69 -7.67 -6.85
C ALA A 82 12.84 -8.13 -8.04
N LEU A 83 11.88 -9.02 -7.83
CA LEU A 83 10.89 -9.41 -8.83
C LEU A 83 10.06 -8.20 -9.27
N TRP A 84 9.46 -7.49 -8.31
CA TRP A 84 8.64 -6.31 -8.58
C TRP A 84 9.40 -5.23 -9.34
N GLN A 85 10.65 -4.94 -8.99
CA GLN A 85 11.45 -3.91 -9.66
C GLN A 85 11.69 -4.22 -11.14
N LYS A 86 11.81 -5.50 -11.51
CA LYS A 86 12.00 -5.97 -12.89
C LYS A 86 10.68 -6.05 -13.67
N GLU A 87 9.58 -6.30 -12.98
CA GLU A 87 8.30 -6.60 -13.60
C GLU A 87 7.58 -5.37 -14.19
N ARG A 88 7.00 -5.55 -15.38
CA ARG A 88 6.16 -4.56 -16.05
C ARG A 88 4.95 -5.26 -16.71
N PRO A 89 3.79 -4.60 -16.85
CA PRO A 89 3.49 -3.25 -16.37
C PRO A 89 3.36 -3.18 -14.84
N VAL A 90 3.38 -1.96 -14.28
CA VAL A 90 3.06 -1.75 -12.86
C VAL A 90 1.55 -1.72 -12.66
N ALA A 91 1.08 -2.01 -11.45
CA ALA A 91 -0.35 -2.04 -11.12
C ALA A 91 -0.95 -0.63 -10.96
N GLY A 92 -0.11 0.38 -10.77
CA GLY A 92 -0.54 1.77 -10.68
C GLY A 92 0.58 2.70 -10.25
N ARG A 93 0.20 3.93 -9.87
CA ARG A 93 1.15 4.93 -9.39
C ARG A 93 0.54 5.80 -8.30
N ILE A 94 1.32 6.14 -7.29
CA ILE A 94 0.96 7.07 -6.24
C ILE A 94 1.81 8.33 -6.35
N ARG A 95 1.19 9.50 -6.17
CA ARG A 95 1.85 10.81 -6.19
C ARG A 95 1.39 11.63 -5.00
N PHE A 96 2.35 12.23 -4.31
CA PHE A 96 2.09 13.29 -3.37
C PHE A 96 2.30 14.62 -4.08
N ALA A 97 1.59 15.66 -3.64
CA ALA A 97 1.67 16.98 -4.27
C ALA A 97 3.09 17.55 -4.38
N THR A 98 3.98 17.20 -3.44
CA THR A 98 5.31 17.81 -3.29
C THR A 98 6.48 16.85 -3.55
N THR A 99 6.25 15.57 -3.88
CA THR A 99 7.32 14.56 -3.98
C THR A 99 7.25 13.69 -5.23
N LEU A 100 8.32 12.92 -5.45
CA LEU A 100 8.44 11.91 -6.52
C LEU A 100 7.31 10.88 -6.42
N GLY A 101 6.76 10.48 -7.57
CA GLY A 101 5.75 9.42 -7.63
C GLY A 101 6.36 8.03 -7.41
N TYR A 102 5.61 7.15 -6.74
CA TYR A 102 6.00 5.75 -6.49
C TYR A 102 5.14 4.81 -7.33
N ASP A 103 5.72 3.72 -7.77
CA ASP A 103 5.01 2.71 -8.54
C ASP A 103 4.32 1.75 -7.57
N LEU A 104 3.05 1.44 -7.87
CA LEU A 104 2.30 0.41 -7.16
C LEU A 104 2.56 -0.93 -7.85
N ARG A 105 2.99 -1.91 -7.08
CA ARG A 105 3.32 -3.27 -7.57
C ARG A 105 2.22 -4.26 -7.30
N LEU A 106 1.51 -4.05 -6.19
CA LEU A 106 0.35 -4.84 -5.80
C LEU A 106 -0.80 -3.89 -5.54
N VAL A 107 -1.95 -4.22 -6.13
CA VAL A 107 -3.23 -3.54 -5.94
C VAL A 107 -4.29 -4.62 -5.80
N ARG A 108 -4.84 -4.79 -4.61
CA ARG A 108 -5.95 -5.74 -4.36
C ARG A 108 -7.19 -4.98 -3.91
N SER A 109 -8.33 -5.36 -4.46
CA SER A 109 -9.64 -4.91 -4.01
C SER A 109 -10.35 -6.06 -3.33
N ILE A 110 -10.75 -5.86 -2.08
CA ILE A 110 -11.41 -6.87 -1.26
C ILE A 110 -12.77 -6.31 -0.88
N GLN A 111 -13.83 -6.97 -1.37
CA GLN A 111 -15.20 -6.59 -1.02
C GLN A 111 -15.44 -6.85 0.47
N ASN A 112 -16.16 -5.95 1.13
CA ASN A 112 -16.57 -6.09 2.52
C ASN A 112 -17.89 -5.37 2.78
N GLU A 113 -18.41 -5.49 4.00
CA GLU A 113 -19.70 -4.91 4.39
C GLU A 113 -19.76 -3.38 4.22
N LYS A 114 -18.60 -2.72 4.26
CA LYS A 114 -18.48 -1.26 4.14
C LYS A 114 -18.29 -0.79 2.70
N GLY A 115 -18.31 -1.69 1.70
CA GLY A 115 -17.95 -1.41 0.32
C GLY A 115 -16.73 -2.24 -0.09
N ARG A 116 -15.58 -1.60 -0.31
CA ARG A 116 -14.34 -2.31 -0.66
C ARG A 116 -13.11 -1.75 0.05
N LEU A 117 -12.25 -2.65 0.50
CA LEU A 117 -10.93 -2.35 1.00
C LEU A 117 -9.92 -2.47 -0.13
N LEU A 118 -9.23 -1.37 -0.44
CA LEU A 118 -8.08 -1.36 -1.34
C LEU A 118 -6.80 -1.54 -0.54
N ARG A 119 -5.96 -2.48 -0.96
CA ARG A 119 -4.62 -2.70 -0.42
C ARG A 119 -3.60 -2.51 -1.52
N LEU A 120 -2.70 -1.55 -1.31
CA LEU A 120 -1.71 -1.13 -2.28
C LEU A 120 -0.31 -1.23 -1.69
N VAL A 121 0.64 -1.67 -2.51
CA VAL A 121 2.04 -1.87 -2.09
C VAL A 121 3.01 -1.28 -3.10
N THR A 122 4.05 -0.62 -2.61
CA THR A 122 5.17 -0.11 -3.41
C THR A 122 6.41 -1.00 -3.25
N ASP A 123 7.34 -0.92 -4.21
CA ASP A 123 8.64 -1.63 -4.19
C ASP A 123 9.76 -0.89 -3.44
N ARG A 124 9.44 0.27 -2.86
CA ARG A 124 10.36 1.08 -2.09
C ARG A 124 9.62 1.79 -0.96
N PRO A 125 10.30 2.17 0.13
CA PRO A 125 9.70 3.02 1.15
C PRO A 125 9.21 4.32 0.52
N ILE A 126 8.04 4.75 0.94
CA ILE A 126 7.51 6.06 0.58
C ILE A 126 8.24 7.07 1.44
N GLN A 127 9.02 7.94 0.81
CA GLN A 127 9.63 9.10 1.46
C GLN A 127 8.56 10.16 1.71
N ALA A 128 7.60 9.83 2.56
CA ALA A 128 6.62 10.76 3.08
C ALA A 128 7.24 11.45 4.29
N TYR A 129 7.64 12.71 4.11
CA TYR A 129 7.98 13.67 5.16
C TYR A 129 8.77 13.07 6.35
N GLU A 130 10.09 13.00 6.18
CA GLU A 130 11.07 12.79 7.25
C GLU A 130 10.83 11.56 8.12
N LEU A 131 10.73 10.37 7.50
CA LEU A 131 11.13 9.16 8.21
C LEU A 131 12.62 9.29 8.53
N ARG A 132 12.92 9.55 9.81
CA ARG A 132 14.26 9.78 10.34
C ARG A 132 15.21 8.63 9.99
N THR A 133 16.44 9.03 9.80
CA THR A 133 17.69 8.34 9.43
C THR A 133 18.14 7.21 10.38
N GLY A 134 17.24 6.26 10.72
CA GLY A 134 17.54 5.17 11.66
C GLY A 134 17.18 3.76 11.22
N ALA A 135 16.25 3.57 10.27
CA ALA A 135 16.04 2.26 9.66
C ALA A 135 17.18 2.00 8.67
N ARG A 136 17.79 0.80 8.70
CA ARG A 136 18.46 0.31 7.50
C ARG A 136 17.36 0.20 6.45
N SER A 137 17.48 0.97 5.36
CA SER A 137 16.46 1.00 4.31
C SER A 137 16.20 -0.39 3.71
N GLU A 138 17.09 -1.35 3.95
CA GLU A 138 17.00 -2.77 3.58
C GLU A 138 15.93 -3.52 4.39
N ASP A 139 15.74 -3.22 5.69
CA ASP A 139 14.82 -3.99 6.55
C ASP A 139 13.33 -3.64 6.34
N TYR A 140 13.05 -2.47 5.73
CA TYR A 140 11.68 -1.97 5.53
C TYR A 140 11.48 -1.48 4.09
N PRO A 141 11.68 -2.33 3.08
CA PRO A 141 11.85 -1.89 1.70
C PRO A 141 10.54 -1.55 0.99
N ILE A 142 9.38 -1.60 1.65
CA ILE A 142 8.09 -1.35 0.99
C ILE A 142 7.29 -0.25 1.67
N GLY A 143 6.42 0.40 0.90
CA GLY A 143 5.32 1.22 1.41
C GLY A 143 4.02 0.44 1.33
N TRP A 144 3.14 0.65 2.31
CA TRP A 144 1.86 -0.04 2.43
C TRP A 144 0.73 0.97 2.58
N ILE A 145 -0.33 0.81 1.80
CA ILE A 145 -1.50 1.68 1.82
C ILE A 145 -2.76 0.83 1.93
N GLU A 146 -3.65 1.21 2.85
CA GLU A 146 -5.02 0.69 2.89
C GLU A 146 -6.01 1.84 2.78
N ILE A 147 -7.03 1.68 1.94
CA ILE A 147 -8.14 2.63 1.81
C ILE A 147 -9.43 1.85 1.83
N GLN A 148 -10.27 2.12 2.83
CA GLN A 148 -11.65 1.66 2.83
C GLN A 148 -12.49 2.66 2.04
N LEU A 149 -13.14 2.18 0.98
CA LEU A 149 -14.09 2.95 0.20
C LEU A 149 -15.51 2.42 0.43
N ASP A 150 -16.47 3.33 0.51
CA ASP A 150 -17.89 3.04 0.47
C ASP A 150 -18.41 2.80 -0.96
N ALA A 151 -19.71 2.51 -1.07
CA ALA A 151 -20.38 2.30 -2.35
C ALA A 151 -20.40 3.56 -3.25
N GLU A 152 -20.25 4.75 -2.68
CA GLU A 152 -20.14 6.02 -3.42
C GLU A 152 -18.69 6.35 -3.81
N GLY A 153 -17.73 5.49 -3.47
CA GLY A 153 -16.31 5.70 -3.74
C GLY A 153 -15.67 6.74 -2.82
N LYS A 154 -16.28 7.08 -1.68
CA LYS A 154 -15.69 7.95 -0.66
C LYS A 154 -15.10 7.11 0.45
N GLY A 155 -14.11 7.64 1.16
CA GLY A 155 -13.55 6.89 2.28
C GLY A 155 -12.34 7.49 2.97
N GLU A 156 -11.66 6.61 3.68
CA GLU A 156 -10.52 6.92 4.54
C GLU A 156 -9.60 5.72 4.64
N GLY A 157 -8.42 5.92 5.22
CA GLY A 157 -7.42 4.87 5.26
C GLY A 157 -6.16 5.25 6.00
N GLN A 158 -5.12 4.48 5.71
CA GLN A 158 -3.83 4.65 6.34
C GLN A 158 -2.70 4.30 5.38
N LEU A 159 -1.56 4.93 5.62
CA LEU A 159 -0.33 4.69 4.90
C LEU A 159 0.79 4.42 5.90
N ILE A 160 1.47 3.30 5.72
CA ILE A 160 2.71 2.96 6.39
C ILE A 160 3.83 3.22 5.39
N ALA A 161 4.63 4.25 5.66
CA ALA A 161 5.60 4.77 4.71
C ALA A 161 6.79 3.80 4.52
N ALA A 162 7.19 3.08 5.57
CA ALA A 162 8.20 2.03 5.51
C ALA A 162 7.70 0.82 6.31
N ALA A 163 7.60 -0.32 5.65
CA ALA A 163 7.10 -1.55 6.22
C ALA A 163 7.96 -2.76 5.86
N GLU A 164 7.96 -3.73 6.77
CA GLU A 164 8.52 -5.06 6.61
C GLU A 164 7.36 -5.99 6.23
N LEU A 165 7.58 -6.86 5.24
CA LEU A 165 6.62 -7.88 4.85
C LEU A 165 7.08 -9.21 5.43
N THR A 166 6.22 -9.79 6.25
CA THR A 166 6.43 -11.11 6.85
C THR A 166 5.35 -12.06 6.38
N MET A 167 5.54 -13.36 6.60
CA MET A 167 4.53 -14.37 6.31
C MET A 167 4.09 -15.04 7.60
N LYS A 168 2.76 -15.15 7.77
CA LYS A 168 2.15 -15.89 8.87
C LYS A 168 0.94 -16.66 8.36
N ASP A 169 0.89 -17.95 8.61
CA ASP A 169 -0.23 -18.83 8.24
C ASP A 169 -0.62 -18.70 6.75
N GLY A 170 0.38 -18.62 5.86
CA GLY A 170 0.15 -18.48 4.41
C GLY A 170 -0.33 -17.09 3.97
N ASN A 171 -0.37 -16.10 4.85
CA ASN A 171 -0.77 -14.73 4.55
C ASN A 171 0.39 -13.75 4.78
N PHE A 172 0.45 -12.75 3.90
CA PHE A 172 1.38 -11.64 4.08
C PHE A 172 0.92 -10.79 5.27
N VAL A 173 1.85 -10.51 6.17
CA VAL A 173 1.64 -9.70 7.37
C VAL A 173 2.60 -8.53 7.34
N VAL A 174 2.05 -7.35 7.49
CA VAL A 174 2.78 -6.09 7.36
C VAL A 174 3.10 -5.55 8.75
N LYS A 175 4.36 -5.18 8.95
CA LYS A 175 4.85 -4.57 10.19
C LYS A 175 5.44 -3.19 9.90
N SER A 176 4.96 -2.18 10.62
CA SER A 176 5.44 -0.79 10.51
C SER A 176 6.77 -0.59 11.22
N PHE A 177 7.68 0.20 10.62
CA PHE A 177 8.89 0.68 11.29
C PHE A 177 8.57 1.81 12.28
N GLY A 178 8.24 1.47 13.53
CA GLY A 178 8.30 2.39 14.69
C GLY A 178 7.53 3.72 14.61
N ALA A 179 6.79 3.95 13.53
CA ALA A 179 6.13 5.19 13.18
C ALA A 179 4.62 4.94 13.14
N GLN A 180 3.88 5.95 13.59
CA GLN A 180 2.43 5.96 13.46
C GLN A 180 2.05 5.99 11.98
N PRO A 181 1.05 5.20 11.55
CA PRO A 181 0.52 5.30 10.21
C PRO A 181 0.09 6.73 9.88
N VAL A 182 0.41 7.19 8.68
CA VAL A 182 -0.11 8.43 8.10
C VAL A 182 -1.60 8.21 7.81
N ARG A 183 -2.45 9.08 8.32
CA ARG A 183 -3.90 8.96 8.09
C ARG A 183 -4.24 9.46 6.71
N ILE A 184 -5.07 8.72 6.00
CA ILE A 184 -5.69 9.14 4.73
C ILE A 184 -7.13 9.52 5.04
N THR A 185 -7.53 10.73 4.68
CA THR A 185 -8.89 11.23 4.91
C THR A 185 -9.46 11.82 3.63
N ASN A 186 -10.79 11.90 3.55
CA ASN A 186 -11.50 12.45 2.39
C ASN A 186 -11.07 11.79 1.06
N ALA A 187 -10.80 10.48 1.06
CA ALA A 187 -10.52 9.75 -0.16
C ALA A 187 -11.76 9.77 -1.05
N LYS A 188 -11.56 10.06 -2.34
CA LYS A 188 -12.62 10.11 -3.34
C LYS A 188 -12.13 9.43 -4.61
N LEU A 189 -12.80 8.35 -4.98
CA LEU A 189 -12.62 7.63 -6.23
C LEU A 189 -13.33 8.37 -7.37
N LYS A 190 -12.65 8.44 -8.51
CA LYS A 190 -13.17 8.96 -9.78
C LYS A 190 -12.72 8.02 -10.90
N LEU A 191 -13.47 8.04 -11.99
CA LEU A 191 -13.14 7.33 -13.23
C LEU A 191 -12.65 8.36 -14.25
N GLU A 192 -11.43 8.19 -14.77
CA GLU A 192 -10.80 9.07 -15.78
C GLU A 192 -10.67 8.38 -17.15
#